data_AF-A0A256ZT37-F1
#
_entry.id   AF-A0A256ZT37-F1
#
_cell.length_a   1.000
_cell.length_b   1.000
_cell.length_c   1.000
_cell.angle_alpha   90.00
_cell.angle_beta   90.00
_cell.angle_gamma   90.00
#
_symmetry.space_group_name_H-M   'P 1'
#
loop_
_entity.id
_entity.type
_entity.pdbx_description
1 polymer ?
#
loop_
_entity_poly.entity_id
_entity_poly.type
_entity_poly.pdbx_seq_one_letter_code
_entity_poly.pdbx_strand_id
1 'polypeptide(L)'
;MYDECKIINCDKLLALMFIELEKIFGKHISCAIAYYLGRALGNAIYNAARRLEYSPTLLERVFNKLVNMGIVDYFSLRKINGEVSCIEFSGKNVPICGGRAEYPIIRGLADALSENGFFNVSYRGKGRVRIIMLTK
;
A
#
# COMPACT_ATOMS: atom_id res chain seq x y z
N MET A 1 -1.72 27.63 -22.59
CA MET A 1 -1.79 26.20 -22.96
C MET A 1 -1.11 25.43 -21.85
N TYR A 2 -1.86 24.98 -20.85
CA TYR A 2 -1.31 24.07 -19.85
C TYR A 2 -1.24 22.69 -20.48
N ASP A 3 -0.05 22.11 -20.43
CA ASP A 3 0.27 20.77 -20.90
C ASP A 3 -0.88 19.80 -20.65
N GLU A 4 -1.30 19.13 -21.72
CA GLU A 4 -2.03 17.87 -21.63
C GLU A 4 -1.15 16.93 -20.81
N CYS A 5 -1.41 16.88 -19.51
CA CYS A 5 -0.84 15.88 -18.62
C CYS A 5 -1.36 14.55 -19.15
N LYS A 6 -0.59 13.90 -20.03
CA LYS A 6 -0.83 12.52 -20.45
C LYS A 6 -1.08 11.77 -19.16
N ILE A 7 -2.29 11.26 -18.99
CA ILE A 7 -2.66 10.43 -17.84
C ILE A 7 -1.81 9.18 -17.99
N ILE A 8 -0.61 9.22 -17.42
CA ILE A 8 0.26 8.07 -17.39
C ILE A 8 -0.38 7.13 -16.39
N ASN A 9 -0.91 6.03 -16.90
CA ASN A 9 -1.48 4.99 -16.08
C ASN A 9 -0.33 4.38 -15.25
N CYS A 10 -0.23 4.81 -14.00
CA CYS A 10 0.82 4.42 -13.07
C CYS A 10 0.86 2.90 -12.86
N ASP A 11 -0.25 2.19 -13.05
CA ASP A 11 -0.29 0.73 -12.99
C ASP A 11 0.53 0.08 -14.09
N LYS A 12 0.34 0.59 -15.32
CA LYS A 12 1.06 0.10 -16.48
C LYS A 12 2.54 0.40 -16.36
N LEU A 13 2.90 1.57 -15.85
CA LEU A 13 4.31 1.90 -15.57
C LEU A 13 4.91 0.98 -14.52
N LEU A 14 4.20 0.74 -13.41
CA LEU A 14 4.66 -0.10 -12.32
C LEU A 14 4.90 -1.53 -12.81
N ALA A 15 3.95 -2.08 -13.58
CA ALA A 15 4.09 -3.40 -14.20
C ALA A 15 5.29 -3.46 -15.16
N LEU A 16 5.44 -2.47 -16.04
CA LEU A 16 6.58 -2.40 -16.98
C LEU A 16 7.92 -2.30 -16.25
N MET A 17 8.01 -1.48 -15.20
CA MET A 17 9.21 -1.37 -14.37
C MET A 17 9.62 -2.73 -13.80
N PHE A 18 8.67 -3.49 -13.23
CA PHE A 18 8.99 -4.79 -12.66
C PHE A 18 9.34 -5.86 -13.71
N ILE A 19 8.76 -5.78 -14.91
CA ILE A 19 9.17 -6.63 -16.04
C ILE A 19 10.63 -6.35 -16.41
N GLU A 20 11.05 -5.09 -16.50
CA GLU A 20 12.45 -4.75 -16.81
C GLU A 20 13.40 -5.14 -15.67
N LEU A 21 13.01 -4.93 -14.42
CA LEU A 21 13.79 -5.37 -13.26
C LEU A 21 13.98 -6.88 -13.23
N GLU A 22 12.96 -7.66 -13.59
CA GLU A 22 13.05 -9.12 -13.67
C GLU A 22 14.13 -9.57 -14.67
N LYS A 23 14.27 -8.90 -15.82
CA LYS A 23 15.31 -9.23 -16.81
C LYS A 23 16.72 -9.04 -16.27
N ILE A 24 16.91 -8.10 -15.34
CA ILE A 24 18.23 -7.73 -14.79
C ILE A 24 18.54 -8.58 -13.55
N PHE A 25 17.60 -8.65 -12.62
CA PHE A 25 17.84 -9.21 -11.27
C PHE A 25 17.16 -10.56 -11.03
N GLY A 26 16.31 -11.00 -11.95
CA GLY A 26 15.48 -12.18 -11.78
C GLY A 26 14.30 -11.95 -10.83
N LYS A 27 13.33 -12.87 -10.91
CA LYS A 27 12.04 -12.81 -10.20
C LYS A 27 12.18 -12.56 -8.69
N HIS A 28 13.06 -13.30 -8.01
CA HIS A 28 13.17 -13.22 -6.55
C HIS A 28 13.60 -11.83 -6.08
N ILE A 29 14.61 -11.24 -6.70
CA ILE A 29 15.13 -9.93 -6.31
C ILE A 29 14.12 -8.85 -6.67
N SER A 30 13.49 -8.92 -7.84
CA SER A 30 12.44 -7.96 -8.24
C SER A 30 11.25 -7.96 -7.28
N CYS A 31 10.81 -9.13 -6.81
CA CYS A 31 9.75 -9.21 -5.79
C CYS A 31 10.20 -8.66 -4.43
N ALA A 32 11.47 -8.85 -4.06
CA ALA A 32 12.02 -8.24 -2.84
C ALA A 32 12.07 -6.71 -2.97
N ILE A 33 12.49 -6.17 -4.11
CA ILE A 33 12.45 -4.72 -4.39
C ILE A 33 11.02 -4.19 -4.26
N ALA A 34 10.04 -4.87 -4.86
CA ALA A 34 8.63 -4.51 -4.75
C ALA A 34 8.15 -4.47 -3.29
N TYR A 35 8.56 -5.46 -2.50
CA TYR A 35 8.26 -5.50 -1.07
C TYR A 35 8.87 -4.31 -0.31
N TYR A 36 10.15 -4.02 -0.54
CA TYR A 36 10.83 -2.90 0.14
C TYR A 36 10.32 -1.53 -0.29
N LEU A 37 9.85 -1.37 -1.54
CA LEU A 37 9.14 -0.17 -1.97
C LEU A 37 7.84 0.02 -1.18
N GLY A 38 7.07 -1.06 -1.01
CA GLY A 38 5.90 -1.07 -0.13
C GLY A 38 6.24 -0.67 1.31
N ARG A 39 7.30 -1.27 1.86
CA ARG A 39 7.75 -1.01 3.24
C ARG A 39 8.20 0.43 3.44
N ALA A 40 8.95 0.98 2.48
CA ALA A 40 9.35 2.40 2.48
C ALA A 40 8.13 3.34 2.46
N LEU A 41 7.13 3.03 1.62
CA LEU A 41 5.89 3.79 1.57
C LEU A 41 5.11 3.72 2.89
N GLY A 42 4.95 2.53 3.48
CA GLY A 42 4.27 2.36 4.77
C GLY A 42 4.98 3.13 5.90
N ASN A 43 6.31 3.08 5.95
CA ASN A 43 7.11 3.85 6.92
C ASN A 43 6.95 5.37 6.72
N ALA A 44 6.91 5.85 5.47
CA ALA A 44 6.68 7.26 5.18
C ALA A 44 5.29 7.72 5.64
N ILE A 45 4.25 6.93 5.36
CA ILE A 45 2.87 7.19 5.81
C ILE A 45 2.81 7.21 7.34
N TYR A 46 3.40 6.21 8.00
CA TYR A 46 3.49 6.17 9.46
C TYR A 46 4.15 7.42 10.04
N ASN A 47 5.33 7.79 9.53
CA ASN A 47 6.08 8.94 10.03
C ASN A 47 5.33 10.26 9.82
N ALA A 48 4.61 10.40 8.70
CA ALA A 48 3.76 11.55 8.44
C ALA A 48 2.52 11.57 9.35
N ALA A 49 1.85 10.43 9.52
CA ALA A 49 0.67 10.31 10.37
C ALA A 49 1.00 10.54 11.85
N ARG A 50 2.15 10.05 12.33
CA ARG A 50 2.62 10.26 13.71
C ARG A 50 2.81 11.74 14.05
N ARG A 51 3.34 12.54 13.11
CA ARG A 51 3.52 14.00 13.31
C ARG A 51 2.19 14.76 13.43
N LEU A 52 1.10 14.13 13.02
CA LEU A 52 -0.24 14.72 12.97
C LEU A 52 -1.24 13.89 13.80
N GLU A 53 -0.74 13.24 14.86
CA GLU A 53 -1.54 12.50 15.86
C GLU A 53 -2.49 11.45 15.25
N TYR A 54 -2.07 10.79 14.17
CA TYR A 54 -2.82 9.71 13.52
C TYR A 54 -4.24 10.10 13.07
N SER A 55 -4.42 11.35 12.62
CA SER A 55 -5.69 11.83 12.06
C SER A 55 -6.30 10.87 11.01
N PRO A 56 -7.49 10.29 11.25
CA PRO A 56 -8.14 9.37 10.30
C PRO A 56 -8.40 10.00 8.94
N THR A 57 -8.70 11.31 8.90
CA THR A 57 -8.96 12.04 7.65
C THR A 57 -7.70 12.21 6.81
N LEU A 58 -6.53 12.33 7.44
CA LEU A 58 -5.25 12.34 6.73
C LEU A 58 -4.99 10.99 6.07
N LEU A 59 -5.16 9.90 6.81
CA LEU A 59 -4.97 8.55 6.28
C LEU A 59 -5.94 8.27 5.14
N GLU A 60 -7.20 8.66 5.28
CA GLU A 60 -8.17 8.61 4.19
C GLU A 60 -7.70 9.36 2.95
N ARG A 61 -7.22 10.60 3.08
CA ARG A 61 -6.68 11.37 1.94
C ARG A 61 -5.48 10.69 1.29
N VAL A 62 -4.56 10.14 2.08
CA VAL A 62 -3.36 9.44 1.60
C VAL A 62 -3.76 8.19 0.82
N PHE A 63 -4.57 7.31 1.41
CA PHE A 63 -4.98 6.07 0.75
C PHE A 63 -5.87 6.33 -0.49
N ASN A 64 -6.74 7.34 -0.47
CA ASN A 64 -7.47 7.77 -1.66
C ASN A 64 -6.52 8.23 -2.78
N LYS A 65 -5.38 8.86 -2.46
CA LYS A 65 -4.36 9.16 -3.47
C LYS A 65 -3.63 7.93 -3.95
N LEU A 66 -3.32 6.96 -3.08
CA LEU A 66 -2.75 5.68 -3.51
C LEU A 66 -3.70 4.91 -4.44
N VAL A 67 -5.01 5.00 -4.23
CA VAL A 67 -6.03 4.45 -5.15
C VAL A 67 -6.00 5.15 -6.50
N ASN A 68 -5.98 6.48 -6.52
CA ASN A 68 -5.91 7.25 -7.76
C ASN A 68 -4.60 7.01 -8.55
N MET A 69 -3.50 6.72 -7.84
CA MET A 69 -2.22 6.33 -8.43
C MET A 69 -2.18 4.84 -8.79
N GLY A 70 -3.21 4.07 -8.43
CA GLY A 70 -3.33 2.66 -8.77
C GLY A 70 -2.39 1.71 -8.01
N ILE A 71 -1.68 2.22 -7.01
CA ILE A 71 -0.87 1.41 -6.08
C ILE A 71 -1.77 0.52 -5.20
N VAL A 72 -2.94 1.07 -4.84
CA VAL A 72 -3.99 0.41 -4.05
C VAL A 72 -5.23 0.28 -4.96
N ASP A 73 -5.89 -0.87 -4.95
CA ASP A 73 -7.10 -1.14 -5.75
C ASP A 73 -8.37 -0.66 -5.05
N TYR A 74 -8.38 -0.82 -3.73
CA TYR A 74 -9.54 -0.58 -2.90
C TYR A 74 -9.09 0.03 -1.59
N PHE A 75 -9.87 0.99 -1.10
CA PHE A 75 -9.72 1.55 0.23
C PHE A 75 -11.11 1.79 0.83
N SER A 76 -11.25 1.53 2.12
CA SER A 76 -12.43 1.89 2.91
C SER A 76 -12.01 2.21 4.33
N LEU A 77 -12.44 3.37 4.81
CA LEU A 77 -12.43 3.75 6.21
C LEU A 77 -13.81 3.46 6.81
N ARG A 78 -13.86 2.72 7.91
CA ARG A 78 -15.09 2.40 8.66
C ARG A 78 -14.85 2.60 10.14
N LYS A 79 -15.92 2.83 10.90
CA LYS A 79 -15.87 2.72 12.36
C LYS A 79 -16.43 1.36 12.79
N ILE A 80 -15.66 0.61 13.57
CA ILE A 80 -16.12 -0.59 14.27
C ILE A 80 -16.79 -0.11 15.57
N ASN A 81 -18.04 -0.52 15.78
CA ASN A 81 -18.85 -0.15 16.94
C ASN A 81 -18.97 1.37 17.18
N GLY A 82 -18.85 2.19 16.12
CA GLY A 82 -18.94 3.65 16.22
C GLY A 82 -17.71 4.37 16.78
N GLU A 83 -16.73 3.63 17.32
CA GLU A 83 -15.61 4.19 18.09
C GLU A 83 -14.26 3.94 17.40
N VAL A 84 -13.98 2.69 17.00
CA VAL A 84 -12.65 2.31 16.53
C VAL A 84 -12.55 2.45 15.02
N SER A 85 -11.60 3.27 14.57
CA SER A 85 -11.40 3.45 13.13
C SER A 85 -10.65 2.25 12.52
N CYS A 86 -11.23 1.70 11.46
CA CYS A 86 -10.75 0.53 10.73
C CYS A 86 -10.54 0.91 9.28
N ILE A 87 -9.35 0.66 8.78
CA ILE A 87 -8.97 0.83 7.39
C ILE A 87 -8.93 -0.55 6.73
N GLU A 88 -9.58 -0.72 5.60
CA GLU A 88 -9.45 -1.89 4.76
C GLU A 88 -8.95 -1.47 3.39
N PHE A 89 -7.89 -2.10 2.90
CA PHE A 89 -7.38 -1.85 1.56
C PHE A 89 -6.90 -3.13 0.89
N SER A 90 -6.89 -3.13 -0.42
CA SER A 90 -6.21 -4.16 -1.21
C SER A 90 -5.40 -3.48 -2.29
N GLY A 91 -4.45 -4.18 -2.88
CA GLY A 91 -3.77 -3.65 -4.06
C GLY A 91 -3.41 -4.71 -5.05
N LYS A 92 -2.63 -4.26 -6.03
CA LYS A 92 -2.45 -5.01 -7.25
C LYS A 92 -1.49 -6.16 -7.07
N ASN A 93 -1.82 -7.23 -7.77
CA ASN A 93 -0.87 -8.30 -8.00
C ASN A 93 0.29 -7.72 -8.83
N VAL A 94 1.52 -8.04 -8.42
CA VAL A 94 2.70 -7.83 -9.26
C VAL A 94 2.92 -9.15 -10.02
N PRO A 95 2.55 -9.26 -11.32
CA PRO A 95 2.37 -10.55 -12.01
C PRO A 95 3.60 -11.46 -12.01
N ILE A 96 4.80 -10.88 -11.92
CA ILE A 96 6.05 -11.62 -11.84
C ILE A 96 6.18 -12.36 -10.49
N CYS A 97 5.52 -11.89 -9.44
CA CYS A 97 5.49 -12.48 -8.11
C CYS A 97 4.33 -13.47 -7.97
N GLY A 98 4.62 -14.65 -7.41
CA GLY A 98 3.63 -15.74 -7.28
C GLY A 98 3.60 -16.37 -5.88
N GLY A 99 2.54 -17.12 -5.58
CA GLY A 99 2.38 -17.80 -4.30
C GLY A 99 2.17 -16.83 -3.14
N ARG A 100 2.89 -17.00 -2.03
CA ARG A 100 2.74 -16.14 -0.83
C ARG A 100 3.15 -14.67 -1.06
N ALA A 101 3.77 -14.34 -2.20
CA ALA A 101 4.34 -13.03 -2.50
C ALA A 101 3.62 -12.28 -3.63
N GLU A 102 2.43 -12.70 -4.07
CA GLU A 102 1.66 -12.08 -5.17
C GLU A 102 1.41 -10.56 -4.99
N TYR A 103 1.44 -10.07 -3.75
CA TYR A 103 1.12 -8.68 -3.42
C TYR A 103 2.25 -8.02 -2.62
N PRO A 104 3.47 -7.96 -3.17
CA PRO A 104 4.65 -7.62 -2.39
C PRO A 104 4.61 -6.18 -1.88
N ILE A 105 4.14 -5.23 -2.69
CA ILE A 105 4.04 -3.81 -2.33
C ILE A 105 3.05 -3.61 -1.16
N ILE A 106 1.85 -4.16 -1.28
CA ILE A 106 0.82 -4.05 -0.25
C ILE A 106 1.24 -4.76 1.03
N ARG A 107 1.92 -5.90 0.91
CA ARG A 107 2.47 -6.61 2.05
C ARG A 107 3.55 -5.81 2.76
N GLY A 108 4.50 -5.23 2.03
CA GLY A 108 5.53 -4.37 2.62
C GLY A 108 4.92 -3.15 3.32
N LEU A 109 3.94 -2.51 2.69
CA LEU A 109 3.22 -1.37 3.28
C LEU A 109 2.52 -1.77 4.58
N ALA A 110 1.82 -2.91 4.59
CA ALA A 110 1.10 -3.42 5.74
C ALA A 110 2.03 -3.84 6.88
N ASP A 111 3.14 -4.52 6.58
CA ASP A 111 4.17 -4.91 7.56
C ASP A 111 4.76 -3.67 8.23
N ALA A 112 5.11 -2.63 7.45
CA ALA A 112 5.60 -1.37 8.00
C ALA A 112 4.59 -0.72 8.97
N LEU A 113 3.30 -0.73 8.64
CA LEU A 113 2.28 -0.19 9.54
C LEU A 113 2.14 -1.06 10.81
N SER A 114 2.23 -2.39 10.69
CA SER A 114 2.10 -3.31 11.83
C SER A 114 3.24 -3.19 12.84
N GLU A 115 4.49 -3.04 12.37
CA GLU A 115 5.68 -3.02 13.23
C GLU A 115 5.72 -1.81 14.18
N ASN A 116 4.91 -0.79 13.92
CA ASN A 116 4.92 0.45 14.67
C ASN A 116 3.93 0.50 15.85
N GLY A 117 3.19 -0.58 16.15
CA GLY A 117 2.43 -0.76 17.40
C GLY A 117 1.11 0.03 17.54
N PHE A 118 0.80 0.95 16.62
CA PHE A 118 -0.47 1.70 16.60
C PHE A 118 -1.57 1.03 15.76
N PHE A 119 -1.17 0.06 14.95
CA PHE A 119 -2.00 -0.57 13.94
C PHE A 119 -2.02 -2.07 14.17
N ASN A 120 -3.21 -2.64 14.39
CA ASN A 120 -3.39 -4.09 14.34
C ASN A 120 -3.72 -4.48 12.90
N VAL A 121 -2.80 -5.18 12.24
CA VAL A 121 -2.87 -5.53 10.82
C VAL A 121 -3.29 -6.99 10.66
N SER A 122 -4.30 -7.24 9.84
CA SER A 122 -4.80 -8.57 9.50
C SER A 122 -4.84 -8.78 7.98
N TYR A 123 -4.25 -9.88 7.53
CA TYR A 123 -4.23 -10.28 6.13
C TYR A 123 -5.47 -11.14 5.81
N ARG A 124 -6.23 -10.75 4.78
CA ARG A 124 -7.49 -11.40 4.38
C ARG A 124 -7.38 -12.21 3.09
N GLY A 125 -6.15 -12.41 2.58
CA GLY A 125 -5.87 -13.08 1.31
C GLY A 125 -6.08 -12.18 0.08
N LYS A 126 -5.58 -12.60 -1.08
CA LYS A 126 -5.67 -11.86 -2.36
C LYS A 126 -5.25 -10.37 -2.24
N GLY A 127 -4.17 -10.12 -1.49
CA GLY A 127 -3.64 -8.76 -1.31
C GLY A 127 -4.52 -7.84 -0.45
N ARG A 128 -5.55 -8.36 0.21
CA ARG A 128 -6.42 -7.58 1.09
C ARG A 128 -5.84 -7.53 2.51
N VAL A 129 -5.77 -6.31 3.03
CA VAL A 129 -5.24 -5.96 4.33
C VAL A 129 -6.30 -5.16 5.07
N ARG A 130 -6.53 -5.51 6.33
CA ARG A 130 -7.35 -4.73 7.26
C ARG A 130 -6.47 -4.26 8.41
N ILE A 131 -6.53 -2.97 8.68
CA ILE A 131 -5.83 -2.28 9.76
C ILE A 131 -6.86 -1.73 10.74
N ILE A 132 -6.73 -2.09 12.01
CA ILE A 132 -7.47 -1.48 13.11
C ILE A 132 -6.56 -0.44 13.74
N MET A 133 -7.01 0.82 13.77
CA MET A 133 -6.29 1.90 14.42
C MET A 133 -6.67 1.91 15.89
N LEU A 134 -5.72 1.61 16.76
CA LEU A 134 -5.91 1.70 18.20
C LEU A 134 -5.64 3.16 18.58
N THR A 135 -6.69 3.96 18.72
CA THR A 135 -6.58 5.27 19.37
C THR A 135 -6.18 5.03 20.82
N LYS A 136 -5.09 5.67 21.26
CA LYS A 136 -4.78 5.80 22.69
C LYS A 136 -5.75 6.75 23.36
#